data_AF-Q2JJW0-F1
#
_entry.id   AF-Q2JJW0-F1
#
_cell.length_a   1.000
_cell.length_b   1.000
_cell.length_c   1.000
_cell.angle_alpha   90.00
_cell.angle_beta   90.00
_cell.angle_gamma   90.00
#
_symmetry.space_group_name_H-M   'P 1'
#
loop_
_entity.id
_entity.type
_entity.pdbx_description
1 polymer ?
#
loop_
_entity_poly.entity_id
_entity_poly.type
_entity_poly.pdbx_seq_one_letter_code
_entity_poly.pdbx_strand_id
1 'polypeptide(L)' 'MEAFFEFLWSASAILLVILVLLHSPKGDGLAGIGGQAQLFSSSKSAEQNLNRITWTVATLFLSISVVLGAGWLSAATGP' A
#
# COMPACT_ATOMS: atom_id res chain seq x y z
N MET A 1 -22.97 7.72 8.08
CA MET A 1 -22.29 7.38 6.82
C MET A 1 -20.78 7.31 7.02
N GLU A 2 -20.21 8.14 7.90
CA GLU A 2 -18.81 8.08 8.37
C GLU A 2 -18.28 6.69 8.76
N ALA A 3 -19.05 5.91 9.53
CA ALA A 3 -18.62 4.59 10.02
C ALA A 3 -18.15 3.64 8.90
N PHE A 4 -18.73 3.75 7.71
CA PHE A 4 -18.29 2.97 6.55
C PHE A 4 -16.89 3.39 6.07
N PHE A 5 -16.64 4.70 5.98
CA PHE A 5 -15.34 5.24 5.57
C PHE A 5 -14.27 4.98 6.63
N GLU A 6 -14.61 5.10 7.92
CA GLU A 6 -13.71 4.76 9.03
C GLU A 6 -13.34 3.28 9.04
N PHE A 7 -14.32 2.40 8.78
CA PHE A 7 -14.06 0.96 8.64
C PHE A 7 -13.14 0.66 7.46
N LEU A 8 -13.41 1.25 6.29
CA LEU A 8 -12.60 1.07 5.09
C LEU A 8 -11.17 1.61 5.28
N TRP A 9 -11.04 2.76 5.94
CA TRP A 9 -9.76 3.36 6.32
C TRP A 9 -8.96 2.43 7.24
N SER A 10 -9.56 1.97 8.33
CA SER A 10 -8.90 1.07 9.30
C SER A 10 -8.50 -0.26 8.66
N ALA A 11 -9.39 -0.86 7.85
CA ALA A 11 -9.07 -2.08 7.10
C ALA A 11 -7.90 -1.88 6.13
N SER A 12 -7.87 -0.74 5.40
CA SER A 12 -6.76 -0.43 4.49
C SER A 12 -5.44 -0.19 5.21
N ALA A 13 -5.47 0.36 6.44
CA ALA A 13 -4.28 0.55 7.27
C ALA A 13 -3.66 -0.80 7.69
N ILE A 14 -4.48 -1.72 8.19
CA ILE A 14 -4.03 -3.07 8.58
C ILE A 14 -3.46 -3.81 7.37
N LEU A 15 -4.17 -3.74 6.23
CA LEU A 15 -3.72 -4.36 4.98
C LEU A 15 -2.36 -3.79 4.53
N LEU A 16 -2.13 -2.48 4.64
CA LEU A 16 -0.84 -1.87 4.33
C LEU A 16 0.28 -2.33 5.23
N VAL A 17 0.05 -2.45 6.53
CA VAL A 17 1.06 -2.96 7.46
C VAL A 17 1.48 -4.37 7.03
N ILE A 18 0.53 -5.24 6.73
CA ILE A 18 0.79 -6.61 6.27
C ILE A 18 1.57 -6.59 4.93
N LEU A 19 1.12 -5.80 3.96
CA LEU A 19 1.75 -5.65 2.63
C LEU A 19 3.19 -5.15 2.72
N VAL A 20 3.47 -4.18 3.59
CA VAL A 20 4.81 -3.61 3.79
C VAL A 20 5.72 -4.62 4.47
N LEU A 21 5.23 -5.37 5.46
CA LEU A 21 6.02 -6.42 6.10
C LEU A 21 6.31 -7.60 5.16
N LEU A 22 5.43 -7.85 4.20
CA LEU A 22 5.64 -8.84 3.12
C LEU A 22 6.68 -8.40 2.09
N HIS A 23 7.03 -7.11 2.01
CA HIS A 23 8.14 -6.69 1.15
C HIS A 23 9.42 -7.30 1.70
N SER A 24 10.11 -8.07 0.86
CA SER A 24 11.41 -8.62 1.22
C SER A 24 12.33 -7.47 1.67
N PRO A 25 13.08 -7.64 2.78
CA PRO A 25 14.04 -6.65 3.20
C PRO A 25 14.97 -6.38 2.02
N LYS A 26 15.21 -5.09 1.71
CA LYS A 26 16.01 -4.65 0.55
C LYS A 26 17.43 -5.23 0.64
N GLY A 27 17.58 -6.45 0.13
CA GLY A 27 18.77 -7.29 0.18
C GLY A 27 19.41 -7.50 -1.18
N ASP A 28 18.99 -6.76 -2.21
CA ASP A 28 19.62 -6.74 -3.53
C ASP A 28 20.91 -5.90 -3.52
N GLY A 29 21.84 -6.21 -2.60
CA GLY A 29 23.19 -5.63 -2.59
C GLY A 29 24.01 -6.00 -3.84
N LEU A 30 25.35 -6.01 -3.74
CA LEU A 30 26.30 -6.30 -4.84
C LEU A 30 25.97 -7.52 -5.74
N ALA A 31 25.14 -8.46 -5.28
CA ALA A 31 24.62 -9.59 -6.07
C ALA A 31 23.86 -9.17 -7.35
N GLY A 32 23.30 -7.95 -7.41
CA GLY A 32 22.65 -7.41 -8.62
C GLY A 32 23.62 -6.86 -9.69
N ILE A 33 24.88 -6.58 -9.33
CA ILE A 33 25.87 -5.90 -10.21
C ILE A 33 26.55 -6.89 -11.18
N GLY A 34 26.52 -8.20 -10.91
CA GLY A 34 27.21 -9.24 -11.68
C GLY A 34 26.47 -9.77 -12.93
N GLY A 35 25.34 -9.17 -13.34
CA GLY A 35 24.70 -9.43 -14.63
C GLY A 35 24.05 -10.81 -14.87
N GLN A 36 24.24 -11.80 -13.99
CA GLN A 36 23.82 -13.19 -14.24
C GLN A 36 22.64 -13.69 -13.37
N ALA A 37 21.86 -12.80 -12.74
CA ALA A 37 20.71 -13.18 -11.91
C ALA A 37 19.34 -13.10 -12.61
N GLN A 38 19.27 -12.65 -13.88
CA GLN A 38 17.99 -12.36 -14.57
C GLN A 38 17.31 -13.56 -15.25
N LEU A 39 17.95 -14.74 -15.34
CA LEU A 39 17.45 -15.81 -16.22
C LEU A 39 16.55 -16.86 -15.54
N PHE A 40 16.41 -16.85 -14.21
CA PHE A 40 15.56 -17.80 -13.46
C PHE A 40 14.77 -17.17 -12.29
N SER A 41 14.33 -15.93 -12.43
CA SER A 41 13.57 -15.24 -11.38
C SER A 41 12.06 -15.24 -11.70
N SER A 42 11.35 -16.30 -11.31
CA SER A 42 9.89 -16.27 -11.20
C SER A 42 9.41 -15.31 -10.08
N SER A 43 10.32 -14.84 -9.22
CA SER A 43 10.04 -13.90 -8.12
C SER A 43 9.85 -12.44 -8.57
N LYS A 44 10.49 -11.99 -9.66
CA LYS A 44 10.45 -10.57 -10.10
C LYS A 44 9.04 -10.10 -10.48
N SER A 45 8.22 -10.98 -11.08
CA SER A 45 6.84 -10.66 -11.45
C SER A 45 5.92 -10.58 -10.23
N ALA A 46 6.06 -11.52 -9.30
CA ALA A 46 5.31 -11.53 -8.05
C ALA A 46 5.63 -10.29 -7.19
N GLU A 47 6.91 -9.93 -7.10
CA GLU A 47 7.35 -8.74 -6.38
C GLU A 47 6.85 -7.44 -7.04
N GLN A 48 6.88 -7.37 -8.39
CA GLN A 48 6.36 -6.20 -9.10
C GLN A 48 4.84 -6.05 -8.91
N ASN A 49 4.09 -7.14 -8.88
CA ASN A 49 2.65 -7.11 -8.59
C ASN A 49 2.36 -6.73 -7.13
N LEU A 50 3.13 -7.26 -6.18
CA LEU A 50 3.02 -6.91 -4.76
C LEU A 50 3.27 -5.41 -4.56
N ASN A 51 4.29 -4.84 -5.21
CA ASN A 51 4.58 -3.40 -5.14
C ASN A 51 3.46 -2.54 -5.75
N ARG A 52 2.87 -2.96 -6.88
CA ARG A 52 1.71 -2.27 -7.48
C ARG A 52 0.50 -2.27 -6.52
N ILE A 53 0.22 -3.41 -5.89
CA ILE A 53 -0.88 -3.53 -4.93
C ILE A 53 -0.60 -2.62 -3.72
N THR A 54 0.61 -2.66 -3.14
CA THR A 54 0.98 -1.79 -2.01
C THR A 54 0.81 -0.31 -2.34
N TRP A 55 1.27 0.14 -3.51
CA TRP A 55 1.07 1.53 -3.95
C TRP A 55 -0.39 1.91 -4.11
N THR A 56 -1.19 0.98 -4.64
CA THR A 56 -2.63 1.18 -4.81
C THR A 56 -3.32 1.33 -3.44
N VAL A 57 -3.06 0.42 -2.50
CA VAL A 57 -3.62 0.49 -1.15
C VAL A 57 -3.09 1.71 -0.39
N ALA A 58 -1.82 2.10 -0.59
CA ALA A 58 -1.21 3.27 0.04
C ALA A 58 -1.90 4.56 -0.41
N THR A 59 -2.12 4.70 -1.71
CA THR A 59 -2.81 5.86 -2.29
C THR A 59 -4.27 5.92 -1.82
N LEU A 60 -4.95 4.78 -1.74
CA LEU A 60 -6.32 4.69 -1.22
C LEU A 60 -6.39 5.11 0.25
N PHE A 61 -5.51 4.56 1.09
CA PHE A 61 -5.44 4.90 2.51
C PHE A 61 -5.20 6.40 2.72
N LEU A 62 -4.24 6.99 2.00
CA LEU A 62 -3.95 8.42 2.08
C LEU A 62 -5.14 9.27 1.62
N SER A 63 -5.80 8.88 0.54
CA SER A 63 -6.97 9.59 0.01
C SER A 63 -8.10 9.62 1.05
N ILE A 64 -8.42 8.47 1.65
CA ILE A 64 -9.46 8.39 2.69
C ILE A 64 -9.02 9.14 3.96
N SER A 65 -7.72 9.09 4.32
CA SER A 65 -7.17 9.84 5.46
C SER A 65 -7.38 11.35 5.31
N VAL A 66 -7.18 11.89 4.10
CA VAL A 66 -7.42 13.31 3.82
C VAL A 66 -8.91 13.63 3.92
N VAL A 67 -9.79 12.80 3.35
CA VAL A 67 -11.24 13.03 3.36
C VAL A 67 -11.80 13.04 4.79
N LEU A 68 -11.40 12.06 5.62
CA LEU A 68 -11.82 11.98 7.02
C LEU A 68 -11.16 13.08 7.87
N GLY A 69 -9.86 13.32 7.68
CA GLY A 69 -9.09 14.30 8.46
C GLY A 69 -9.44 15.76 8.15
N ALA A 70 -9.80 16.08 6.91
CA ALA A 70 -10.28 17.40 6.52
C ALA A 70 -11.71 17.68 6.98
N GLY A 71 -12.41 16.68 7.54
CA GLY A 71 -13.78 16.83 8.02
C GLY A 71 -14.80 17.13 6.92
N TRP A 72 -14.49 16.87 5.64
CA TRP A 72 -15.38 17.18 4.52
C TRP A 72 -16.72 16.46 4.60
N LEU A 73 -16.71 15.24 5.12
CA LEU A 73 -17.92 14.45 5.30
C LEU A 73 -18.79 14.97 6.46
N SER A 74 -18.16 15.49 7.53
CA SER A 74 -18.85 16.15 8.65
C SER A 74 -19.36 17.55 8.29
N ALA A 75 -18.60 18.30 7.48
CA ALA A 75 -18.99 19.61 6.98
C ALA A 75 -20.16 19.55 5.99
N ALA A 76 -20.27 18.46 5.22
CA ALA A 76 -21.35 18.24 4.25
C ALA A 76 -22.70 17.92 4.91
N THR A 77 -22.73 17.54 6.19
CA THR A 77 -23.98 17.21 6.89
C THR A 77 -24.71 18.38 7.54
N GLY A 78 -24.13 19.60 7.53
CA GLY A 78 -24.75 20.79 8.14
C GLY A 78 -24.91 20.69 9.67
N PRO A 79 -25.17 21.81 10.38
CA PRO A 79 -25.55 21.77 11.79
C PRO A 79 -26.89 21.06 12.02
#